data_AF-A0A9W6WKK8-F1
#
_entry.id   AF-A0A9W6WKK8-F1
#
_cell.length_a   1.000
_cell.length_b   1.000
_cell.length_c   1.000
_cell.angle_alpha   90.00
_cell.angle_beta   90.00
_cell.angle_gamma   90.00
#
_symmetry.space_group_name_H-M   'P 1'
#
loop_
_entity.id
_entity.type
_entity.pdbx_description
1 polymer ?
#
loop_
_entity_poly.entity_id
_entity_poly.type
_entity_poly.pdbx_seq_one_letter_code
_entity_poly.pdbx_strand_id
1 'polypeptide(L)'
;MSTLRNLSKRYGMNMNRLPHFYKKMFEQLSAQSQLPALRPDAKEAPEDERFKSYKEWQVAVGDRVLITKGKYRGTITKVVGLHESTNRLYLEHSETRKIVVPKQFWQKNQDSHVIDYPKTVHPKDVKVVGTITDEVSGEDSDIAAHALVFKGEYWDEDYKKMMPYRRIRYNEHIIIPWPRPDIVEEDAFSTPELHTVERTYTPMTIASNEMPEGVIQSLRDPIAKRPYKWGKKQLINLKFLKLNQKKSKKFHLMFWNLLVLKLLII
;
A
#
# COMPACT_ATOMS: atom_id res chain seq x y z
N MET A 1 14.98 -16.10 -9.25
CA MET A 1 14.67 -16.82 -7.99
C MET A 1 13.78 -18.00 -8.33
N SER A 2 14.14 -19.22 -7.92
CA SER A 2 13.50 -20.44 -8.42
C SER A 2 12.03 -20.54 -8.04
N THR A 3 11.20 -20.98 -8.98
CA THR A 3 9.79 -21.37 -8.79
C THR A 3 9.63 -22.46 -7.71
N LEU A 4 10.72 -23.16 -7.37
CA LEU A 4 10.81 -24.21 -6.36
C LEU A 4 10.87 -23.71 -4.90
N ARG A 5 10.94 -22.39 -4.67
CA ARG A 5 10.98 -21.82 -3.30
C ARG A 5 9.76 -22.21 -2.46
N ASN A 6 8.62 -22.40 -3.11
CA ASN A 6 7.37 -22.84 -2.47
C ASN A 6 7.36 -24.34 -2.09
N LEU A 7 8.20 -25.16 -2.73
CA LEU A 7 8.30 -26.60 -2.42
C LEU A 7 9.09 -26.86 -1.13
N SER A 8 10.02 -25.97 -0.77
CA SER A 8 10.85 -26.12 0.43
C SER A 8 10.65 -24.97 1.40
N LYS A 9 9.45 -24.83 1.99
CA LYS A 9 9.17 -23.79 3.01
C LYS A 9 10.17 -23.74 4.18
N ARG A 10 10.86 -24.85 4.46
CA ARG A 10 11.90 -24.96 5.50
C ARG A 10 13.27 -24.44 5.03
N TYR A 11 13.63 -24.65 3.77
CA TYR A 11 14.97 -24.36 3.24
C TYR A 11 15.00 -23.12 2.33
N GLY A 12 13.85 -22.65 1.87
CA GLY A 12 13.71 -21.39 1.16
C GLY A 12 14.07 -20.24 2.10
N MET A 13 15.29 -19.71 1.97
CA MET A 13 15.72 -18.56 2.76
C MET A 13 14.93 -17.33 2.36
N ASN A 14 14.13 -16.78 3.28
CA ASN A 14 13.49 -15.48 3.12
C ASN A 14 14.45 -14.39 3.61
N MET A 15 15.04 -13.63 2.67
CA MET A 15 16.02 -12.57 2.97
C MET A 15 15.47 -11.54 3.98
N ASN A 16 14.17 -11.23 3.89
CA ASN A 16 13.49 -10.28 4.77
C ASN A 16 13.46 -10.74 6.24
N ARG A 17 13.49 -12.05 6.50
CA ARG A 17 13.50 -12.61 7.87
C ARG A 17 14.88 -12.69 8.50
N LEU A 18 15.95 -12.47 7.74
CA LEU A 18 17.30 -12.56 8.26
C LEU A 18 17.61 -11.42 9.25
N PRO A 19 18.45 -11.67 10.27
CA PRO A 19 18.98 -10.62 11.13
C PRO A 19 19.70 -9.53 10.31
N HIS A 20 19.71 -8.30 10.83
CA HIS A 20 20.25 -7.12 10.13
C HIS A 20 21.70 -7.29 9.67
N PHE A 21 22.55 -7.92 10.49
CA PHE A 21 23.96 -8.16 10.16
C PHE A 21 24.14 -9.03 8.90
N TYR A 22 23.40 -10.15 8.81
CA TYR A 22 23.45 -11.02 7.63
C TYR A 22 22.90 -10.33 6.39
N LYS A 23 21.84 -9.51 6.52
CA LYS A 23 21.33 -8.71 5.39
C LYS A 23 22.42 -7.79 4.82
N LYS A 24 23.16 -7.09 5.68
CA LYS A 24 24.27 -6.22 5.26
C LYS A 24 25.37 -6.99 4.55
N MET A 25 25.72 -8.18 5.03
CA MET A 25 26.69 -9.06 4.38
C MET A 25 26.22 -9.48 2.98
N PHE A 26 24.96 -9.89 2.83
CA PHE A 26 24.38 -10.24 1.53
C PHE A 26 24.29 -9.04 0.58
N GLU A 27 23.96 -7.85 1.09
CA GLU A 27 23.95 -6.60 0.31
C GLU A 27 25.34 -6.24 -0.20
N GLN A 28 26.39 -6.42 0.61
CA GLN A 28 27.76 -6.18 0.19
C GLN A 28 28.21 -7.18 -0.86
N LEU A 29 27.89 -8.47 -0.67
CA LEU A 29 28.23 -9.53 -1.61
C LEU A 29 27.47 -9.37 -2.94
N SER A 30 26.20 -8.98 -2.88
CA SER A 30 25.42 -8.68 -4.09
C SER A 30 25.99 -7.46 -4.81
N ALA A 31 26.30 -6.38 -4.09
CA ALA A 31 26.91 -5.19 -4.66
C ALA A 31 28.25 -5.51 -5.35
N GLN A 32 29.11 -6.32 -4.72
CA GLN A 32 30.38 -6.74 -5.32
C GLN A 32 30.16 -7.58 -6.59
N SER A 33 29.18 -8.49 -6.59
CA SER A 33 28.88 -9.35 -7.73
C SER A 33 28.24 -8.63 -8.93
N GLN A 34 27.54 -7.52 -8.69
CA GLN A 34 26.84 -6.78 -9.73
C GLN A 34 27.77 -5.82 -10.47
N LEU A 35 27.53 -5.66 -11.78
CA LEU A 35 28.14 -4.62 -12.59
C LEU A 35 27.76 -3.23 -12.05
N PRO A 36 28.68 -2.25 -12.03
CA PRO A 36 28.40 -0.90 -11.54
C PRO A 36 27.14 -0.25 -12.14
N ALA A 37 26.87 -0.50 -13.43
CA ALA A 37 25.68 0.00 -14.11
C ALA A 37 24.36 -0.58 -13.59
N LEU A 38 24.37 -1.83 -13.11
CA LEU A 38 23.19 -2.54 -12.60
C LEU A 38 22.99 -2.35 -11.09
N ARG A 39 23.96 -1.74 -10.40
CA ARG A 39 23.86 -1.49 -8.96
C ARG A 39 22.81 -0.40 -8.70
N PRO A 40 21.85 -0.63 -7.79
CA PRO A 40 20.89 0.39 -7.41
C PRO A 40 21.59 1.54 -6.68
N ASP A 41 21.09 2.77 -6.86
CA ASP A 41 21.61 3.96 -6.16
C ASP A 41 21.30 3.94 -4.66
N ALA A 42 20.16 3.37 -4.30
CA ALA A 42 19.63 3.33 -2.94
C ALA A 42 19.39 1.89 -2.51
N LYS A 43 19.45 1.67 -1.20
CA LYS A 43 19.09 0.39 -0.59
C LYS A 43 17.61 0.06 -0.83
N GLU A 44 17.33 -1.20 -1.10
CA GLU A 44 15.95 -1.70 -1.18
C GLU A 44 15.25 -1.61 0.17
N ALA A 45 14.05 -1.06 0.17
CA ALA A 45 13.17 -1.03 1.33
C ALA A 45 12.52 -2.41 1.53
N PRO A 46 12.41 -2.89 2.78
CA PRO A 46 11.67 -4.11 3.08
C PRO A 46 10.19 -3.92 2.72
N GLU A 47 9.50 -5.01 2.37
CA GLU A 47 8.11 -4.98 1.88
C GLU A 47 7.12 -4.26 2.82
N ASP A 48 7.40 -4.28 4.12
CA ASP A 48 6.58 -3.62 5.15
C ASP A 48 6.77 -2.09 5.18
N GLU A 49 7.95 -1.59 4.78
CA GLU A 49 8.29 -0.16 4.76
C GLU A 49 8.11 0.47 3.37
N ARG A 50 7.74 -0.31 2.37
CA ARG A 50 7.46 0.21 1.01
C ARG A 50 6.19 1.05 1.03
N PHE A 51 6.25 2.19 0.35
CA PHE A 51 5.10 3.07 0.20
C PHE A 51 4.08 2.45 -0.75
N LYS A 52 2.87 2.23 -0.24
CA LYS A 52 1.75 1.61 -0.97
C LYS A 52 0.70 2.63 -1.36
N SER A 53 0.53 3.68 -0.56
CA SER A 53 -0.54 4.65 -0.74
C SER A 53 -0.03 5.99 -1.28
N TYR A 54 -0.87 6.69 -2.06
CA TYR A 54 -0.59 8.05 -2.53
C TYR A 54 -0.28 9.04 -1.38
N LYS A 55 -0.92 8.85 -0.22
CA LYS A 55 -0.65 9.64 1.00
C LYS A 55 0.79 9.47 1.51
N GLU A 56 1.36 8.29 1.35
CA GLU A 56 2.73 7.97 1.80
C GLU A 56 3.76 8.51 0.81
N TRP A 57 3.50 8.36 -0.49
CA TRP A 57 4.35 8.90 -1.56
C TRP A 57 4.38 10.42 -1.59
N GLN A 58 3.25 11.06 -1.25
CA GLN A 58 3.00 12.51 -1.33
C GLN A 58 3.04 13.12 -2.74
N VAL A 59 3.62 12.40 -3.70
CA VAL A 59 3.88 12.81 -5.07
C VAL A 59 3.44 11.69 -6.00
N ALA A 60 2.97 12.03 -7.20
CA ALA A 60 2.61 11.11 -8.27
C ALA A 60 3.48 11.31 -9.51
N VAL A 61 3.47 10.33 -10.41
CA VAL A 61 4.07 10.47 -11.73
C VAL A 61 3.35 11.60 -12.47
N GLY A 62 4.11 12.49 -13.09
CA GLY A 62 3.56 13.65 -13.77
C GLY A 62 3.58 14.96 -12.97
N ASP A 63 3.79 14.91 -11.65
CA ASP A 63 3.84 16.11 -10.82
C ASP A 63 5.04 17.00 -11.15
N ARG A 64 4.82 18.32 -11.10
CA ARG A 64 5.88 19.33 -11.06
C ARG A 64 6.41 19.44 -9.64
N VAL A 65 7.72 19.39 -9.50
CA VAL A 65 8.37 19.33 -8.20
C VAL A 65 9.66 20.14 -8.14
N LEU A 66 9.89 20.78 -7.00
CA LEU A 66 11.08 21.54 -6.66
C LEU A 66 12.06 20.67 -5.87
N ILE A 67 13.31 20.57 -6.34
CA ILE A 67 14.37 19.85 -5.65
C ILE A 67 14.90 20.71 -4.49
N THR A 68 14.93 20.15 -3.27
CA THR A 68 15.34 20.88 -2.06
C THR A 68 16.78 20.60 -1.62
N LYS A 69 17.37 19.48 -2.02
CA LYS A 69 18.73 19.06 -1.65
C LYS A 69 19.50 18.51 -2.85
N GLY A 70 20.82 18.55 -2.75
CA GLY A 70 21.74 18.07 -3.78
C GLY A 70 22.21 19.17 -4.72
N LYS A 71 22.87 18.78 -5.82
CA LYS A 71 23.49 19.71 -6.78
C LYS A 71 22.46 20.58 -7.51
N TYR A 72 21.28 20.04 -7.78
CA TYR A 72 20.19 20.71 -8.50
C TYR A 72 19.16 21.34 -7.55
N ARG A 73 19.59 21.78 -6.37
CA ARG A 73 18.70 22.45 -5.42
C ARG A 73 18.13 23.73 -6.05
N GLY A 74 16.82 23.90 -5.97
CA GLY A 74 16.11 25.08 -6.49
C GLY A 74 15.55 24.92 -7.90
N THR A 75 15.83 23.81 -8.59
CA THR A 75 15.28 23.56 -9.94
C THR A 75 13.89 22.91 -9.86
N ILE A 76 12.98 23.37 -10.70
CA ILE A 76 11.65 22.79 -10.88
C ILE A 76 11.73 21.76 -12.02
N THR A 77 11.22 20.55 -11.77
CA THR A 77 11.36 19.39 -12.65
C THR A 77 10.09 18.53 -12.59
N LYS A 78 9.93 17.58 -13.52
CA LYS A 78 8.78 16.66 -13.52
C LYS A 78 9.16 15.28 -12.98
N VAL A 79 8.25 14.64 -12.25
CA VAL A 79 8.40 13.24 -11.83
C VAL A 79 8.07 12.32 -13.00
N VAL A 80 9.03 11.50 -13.38
CA VAL A 80 8.93 10.53 -14.50
C VAL A 80 8.46 9.16 -14.02
N GLY A 81 8.88 8.75 -12.84
CA GLY A 81 8.56 7.42 -12.33
C GLY A 81 8.79 7.26 -10.84
N LEU A 82 8.07 6.31 -10.25
CA LEU A 82 8.22 5.92 -8.85
C LEU A 82 8.92 4.56 -8.81
N HIS A 83 9.94 4.43 -7.97
CA HIS A 83 10.64 3.17 -7.73
C HIS A 83 10.19 2.58 -6.40
N GLU A 84 9.16 1.72 -6.46
CA GLU A 84 8.49 1.15 -5.28
C GLU A 84 9.40 0.31 -4.39
N SER A 85 10.41 -0.36 -4.96
CA SER A 85 11.29 -1.22 -4.18
C SER A 85 12.25 -0.44 -3.28
N THR A 86 12.64 0.79 -3.64
CA THR A 86 13.55 1.64 -2.84
C THR A 86 12.89 2.88 -2.25
N ASN A 87 11.59 3.10 -2.49
CA ASN A 87 10.88 4.33 -2.16
C ASN A 87 11.57 5.58 -2.72
N ARG A 88 11.95 5.55 -4.01
CA ARG A 88 12.64 6.66 -4.68
C ARG A 88 11.90 7.18 -5.90
N LEU A 89 12.24 8.39 -6.31
CA LEU A 89 11.68 9.08 -7.46
C LEU A 89 12.72 9.16 -8.59
N TYR A 90 12.25 8.93 -9.81
CA TYR A 90 12.95 9.33 -11.03
C TYR A 90 12.42 10.69 -11.45
N LEU A 91 13.32 11.67 -11.55
CA LEU A 91 13.00 13.00 -12.05
C LEU A 91 13.59 13.17 -13.44
N GLU A 92 12.90 13.93 -14.28
CA GLU A 92 13.32 14.20 -15.66
C GLU A 92 14.68 14.90 -15.69
N HIS A 93 14.84 15.91 -14.85
CA HIS A 93 16.08 16.64 -14.68
C HIS A 93 16.59 16.37 -13.26
N SER A 94 17.68 15.63 -13.15
CA SER A 94 18.28 15.27 -11.86
C SER A 94 19.79 15.16 -11.96
N GLU A 95 20.43 14.99 -10.81
CA GLU A 95 21.85 14.66 -10.79
C GLU A 95 22.10 13.34 -11.49
N THR A 96 22.99 13.33 -12.49
CA THR A 96 23.32 12.12 -13.23
C THR A 96 24.62 11.49 -12.72
N ARG A 97 24.78 10.19 -12.94
CA ARG A 97 26.02 9.45 -12.77
C ARG A 97 26.43 8.81 -14.08
N LYS A 98 27.73 8.80 -14.37
CA LYS A 98 28.28 8.14 -15.55
C LYS A 98 28.36 6.63 -15.30
N ILE A 99 27.70 5.85 -16.15
CA ILE A 99 27.74 4.39 -16.10
C ILE A 99 28.18 3.82 -17.44
N VAL A 100 28.90 2.70 -17.39
CA VAL A 100 29.33 1.96 -18.58
C VAL A 100 28.31 0.87 -18.88
N VAL A 101 27.65 0.97 -20.03
CA VAL A 101 26.54 0.08 -20.40
C VAL A 101 26.94 -0.84 -21.56
N PRO A 102 26.73 -2.17 -21.43
CA PRO A 102 26.95 -3.12 -22.51
C PRO A 102 26.08 -2.81 -23.73
N LYS A 103 26.57 -3.12 -24.94
CA LYS A 103 25.86 -2.88 -26.21
C LYS A 103 24.46 -3.49 -26.29
N GLN A 104 24.21 -4.55 -25.53
CA GLN A 104 22.89 -5.20 -25.44
C GLN A 104 21.80 -4.28 -24.87
N PHE A 105 22.18 -3.26 -24.09
CA PHE A 105 21.28 -2.31 -23.46
C PHE A 105 21.38 -0.91 -24.10
N TRP A 106 21.98 -0.80 -25.28
CA TRP A 106 22.08 0.48 -25.97
C TRP A 106 20.73 0.95 -26.49
N GLN A 107 20.49 2.25 -26.36
CA GLN A 107 19.39 2.90 -27.05
C GLN A 107 19.77 3.12 -28.52
N LYS A 108 18.76 3.23 -29.39
CA LYS A 108 18.98 3.56 -30.80
C LYS A 108 19.70 4.92 -30.86
N ASN A 109 20.76 5.02 -31.67
CA ASN A 109 21.61 6.20 -31.84
C ASN A 109 22.54 6.54 -30.65
N GLN A 110 22.92 5.54 -29.86
CA GLN A 110 23.97 5.70 -28.85
C GLN A 110 25.35 5.39 -29.45
N ASP A 111 26.27 6.36 -29.41
CA ASP A 111 27.61 6.20 -29.99
C ASP A 111 28.66 5.65 -28.99
N SER A 112 28.47 5.93 -27.70
CA SER A 112 29.46 5.64 -26.67
C SER A 112 28.95 4.66 -25.61
N HIS A 113 29.85 3.88 -25.01
CA HIS A 113 29.51 2.96 -23.92
C HIS A 113 29.21 3.69 -22.61
N VAL A 114 29.58 4.96 -22.48
CA VAL A 114 29.37 5.76 -21.27
C VAL A 114 28.11 6.58 -21.44
N ILE A 115 27.13 6.37 -20.56
CA ILE A 115 25.90 7.16 -20.52
C ILE A 115 25.75 7.85 -19.18
N ASP A 116 25.09 9.00 -19.22
CA ASP A 116 24.64 9.72 -18.03
C ASP A 116 23.30 9.13 -17.59
N TYR A 117 23.29 8.46 -16.43
CA TYR A 117 22.09 7.84 -15.86
C TYR A 117 21.57 8.70 -14.70
N PRO A 118 20.26 9.01 -14.64
CA PRO A 118 19.70 9.85 -13.59
C PRO A 118 19.77 9.16 -12.22
N LYS A 119 20.26 9.88 -11.21
CA LYS A 119 20.23 9.40 -9.82
C LYS A 119 18.82 9.55 -9.26
N THR A 120 18.42 8.55 -8.49
CA THR A 120 17.13 8.58 -7.81
C THR A 120 17.12 9.52 -6.60
N VAL A 121 15.98 10.18 -6.36
CA VAL A 121 15.81 11.15 -5.26
C VAL A 121 14.78 10.64 -4.25
N HIS A 122 14.95 10.96 -2.96
CA HIS A 122 13.94 10.61 -1.94
C HIS A 122 12.75 11.58 -2.00
N PRO A 123 11.49 11.14 -1.84
CA PRO A 123 10.32 12.04 -1.83
C PRO A 123 10.43 13.21 -0.85
N LYS A 124 11.03 12.99 0.33
CA LYS A 124 11.30 14.03 1.34
C LYS A 124 12.24 15.16 0.89
N ASP A 125 13.06 14.92 -0.13
CA ASP A 125 14.03 15.91 -0.62
C ASP A 125 13.44 16.75 -1.77
N VAL A 126 12.14 16.62 -2.00
CA VAL A 126 11.40 17.23 -3.09
C VAL A 126 10.11 17.86 -2.55
N LYS A 127 9.67 18.97 -3.14
CA LYS A 127 8.43 19.67 -2.79
C LYS A 127 7.53 19.77 -4.02
N VAL A 128 6.25 19.49 -3.88
CA VAL A 128 5.29 19.63 -5.00
C VAL A 128 5.08 21.10 -5.31
N VAL A 129 5.08 21.44 -6.59
CA VAL A 129 4.82 22.79 -7.11
C VAL A 129 3.43 22.81 -7.74
N GLY A 130 2.62 23.77 -7.31
CA GLY A 130 1.35 24.09 -7.95
C GLY A 130 1.42 25.47 -8.59
N THR A 131 0.64 25.68 -9.65
CA THR A 131 0.40 27.00 -10.25
C THR A 131 -0.82 27.63 -9.61
N ILE A 132 -0.71 28.88 -9.17
CA ILE A 132 -1.86 29.67 -8.72
C ILE A 132 -1.93 30.93 -9.57
N THR A 133 -3.11 31.16 -10.13
CA THR A 133 -3.41 32.39 -10.86
C THR A 133 -3.90 33.44 -9.87
N ASP A 134 -3.20 34.57 -9.78
CA ASP A 134 -3.62 35.67 -8.90
C ASP A 134 -4.86 36.36 -9.48
N GLU A 135 -5.95 36.43 -8.72
CA GLU A 135 -7.22 37.02 -9.19
C GLU A 135 -7.10 38.51 -9.56
N VAL A 136 -6.16 39.23 -8.94
CA VAL A 136 -5.98 40.67 -9.14
C VAL A 136 -5.06 40.98 -10.33
N SER A 137 -3.99 40.19 -10.49
CA SER A 137 -2.98 40.42 -11.53
C SER A 137 -3.21 39.60 -12.80
N GLY A 138 -3.95 38.49 -12.71
CA GLY A 138 -4.10 37.51 -13.77
C GLY A 138 -2.81 36.75 -14.12
N GLU A 139 -1.75 36.93 -13.34
CA GLU A 139 -0.46 36.26 -13.55
C GLU A 139 -0.42 34.91 -12.84
N ASP A 140 0.15 33.90 -13.51
CA ASP A 140 0.38 32.59 -12.95
C ASP A 140 1.68 32.58 -12.12
N SER A 141 1.54 32.30 -10.83
CA SER A 141 2.66 32.15 -9.91
C SER A 141 2.89 30.67 -9.57
N ASP A 142 4.15 30.23 -9.67
CA ASP A 142 4.56 28.89 -9.24
C ASP A 142 4.80 28.88 -7.72
N ILE A 143 4.04 28.07 -6.99
CA ILE A 143 4.13 27.95 -5.53
C ILE A 143 4.60 26.55 -5.15
N ALA A 144 5.71 26.48 -4.42
CA ALA A 144 6.22 25.25 -3.85
C ALA A 144 5.60 24.96 -2.47
N ALA A 145 4.90 23.84 -2.34
CA ALA A 145 4.31 23.43 -1.07
C ALA A 145 5.40 23.05 -0.05
N HIS A 146 5.40 23.70 1.11
CA HIS A 146 6.36 23.36 2.17
C HIS A 146 6.14 21.94 2.71
N ALA A 147 4.89 21.57 2.94
CA ALA A 147 4.44 20.24 3.33
C ALA A 147 3.00 20.05 2.88
N LEU A 148 2.62 18.81 2.56
CA LEU A 148 1.25 18.46 2.18
C LEU A 148 0.49 17.85 3.35
N VAL A 149 -0.79 18.21 3.45
CA VAL A 149 -1.75 17.64 4.40
C VAL A 149 -2.90 17.04 3.59
N PHE A 150 -3.24 15.79 3.89
CA PHE A 150 -4.34 15.08 3.23
C PHE A 150 -5.59 15.14 4.08
N LYS A 151 -6.59 15.92 3.65
CA LYS A 151 -7.89 16.07 4.33
C LYS A 151 -9.03 15.91 3.34
N GLY A 152 -9.87 14.91 3.58
CA GLY A 152 -10.94 14.54 2.66
C GLY A 152 -10.45 13.68 1.49
N GLU A 153 -11.40 13.04 0.80
CA GLU A 153 -11.18 12.18 -0.35
C GLU A 153 -12.28 12.45 -1.38
N TYR A 154 -11.96 12.27 -2.66
CA TYR A 154 -12.87 12.45 -3.78
C TYR A 154 -12.69 11.32 -4.79
N TRP A 155 -13.74 11.02 -5.54
CA TRP A 155 -13.63 10.10 -6.67
C TRP A 155 -12.99 10.82 -7.85
N ASP A 156 -11.85 10.33 -8.32
CA ASP A 156 -11.16 10.88 -9.47
C ASP A 156 -11.47 10.00 -10.70
N GLU A 157 -12.05 10.61 -11.74
CA GLU A 157 -12.47 9.91 -12.96
C GLU A 157 -11.28 9.40 -13.75
N ASP A 158 -10.18 10.17 -13.83
CA ASP A 158 -8.99 9.80 -14.60
C ASP A 158 -8.26 8.63 -13.93
N TYR A 159 -8.20 8.62 -12.60
CA TYR A 159 -7.58 7.53 -11.84
C TYR A 159 -8.51 6.36 -11.51
N LYS A 160 -9.83 6.49 -11.76
CA LYS A 160 -10.90 5.54 -11.41
C LYS A 160 -10.82 5.04 -9.96
N LYS A 161 -10.51 5.92 -9.00
CA LYS A 161 -10.38 5.58 -7.57
C LYS A 161 -10.60 6.77 -6.63
N MET A 162 -10.81 6.48 -5.35
CA MET A 162 -10.85 7.50 -4.29
C MET A 162 -9.46 8.06 -4.04
N MET A 163 -9.27 9.34 -4.37
CA MET A 163 -8.03 10.08 -4.21
C MET A 163 -8.15 11.12 -3.09
N PRO A 164 -7.12 11.32 -2.25
CA PRO A 164 -7.17 12.32 -1.20
C PRO A 164 -6.90 13.72 -1.75
N TYR A 165 -7.52 14.76 -1.18
CA TYR A 165 -7.16 16.13 -1.52
C TYR A 165 -5.78 16.48 -0.96
N ARG A 166 -4.91 17.07 -1.79
CA ARG A 166 -3.60 17.58 -1.37
C ARG A 166 -3.71 19.04 -1.00
N ARG A 167 -3.56 19.36 0.29
CA ARG A 167 -3.61 20.74 0.79
C ARG A 167 -2.24 21.20 1.25
N ILE A 168 -1.93 22.47 1.07
CA ILE A 168 -0.67 23.03 1.58
C ILE A 168 -0.80 23.21 3.10
N ARG A 169 0.21 22.75 3.86
CA ARG A 169 0.26 22.97 5.31
C ARG A 169 0.23 24.47 5.62
N TYR A 170 -0.61 24.87 6.57
CA TYR A 170 -0.91 26.26 6.97
C TYR A 170 -1.83 27.04 6.01
N ASN A 171 -1.92 26.65 4.74
CA ASN A 171 -2.83 27.24 3.75
C ASN A 171 -3.78 26.17 3.19
N GLU A 172 -4.71 25.69 4.03
CA GLU A 172 -5.56 24.54 3.69
C GLU A 172 -6.62 24.82 2.62
N HIS A 173 -6.83 26.09 2.26
CA HIS A 173 -7.71 26.50 1.17
C HIS A 173 -7.08 26.22 -0.21
N ILE A 174 -5.75 26.15 -0.29
CA ILE A 174 -5.03 25.86 -1.52
C ILE A 174 -4.95 24.35 -1.70
N ILE A 175 -5.62 23.85 -2.75
CA ILE A 175 -5.63 22.45 -3.13
C ILE A 175 -4.78 22.27 -4.37
N ILE A 176 -3.78 21.40 -4.31
CA ILE A 176 -2.96 21.02 -5.46
C ILE A 176 -3.58 19.76 -6.09
N PRO A 177 -4.16 19.85 -7.29
CA PRO A 177 -4.80 18.70 -7.94
C PRO A 177 -3.77 17.65 -8.31
N TRP A 178 -4.15 16.37 -8.32
CA TRP A 178 -3.28 15.30 -8.83
C TRP A 178 -3.01 15.46 -10.33
N PRO A 179 -1.84 15.03 -10.84
CA PRO A 179 -1.53 15.13 -12.26
C PRO A 179 -2.38 14.11 -13.01
N ARG A 180 -2.79 14.42 -14.25
CA ARG A 180 -3.52 13.43 -15.06
C ARG A 180 -2.57 12.28 -15.44
N PRO A 181 -2.98 11.01 -15.23
CA PRO A 181 -2.18 9.86 -15.63
C PRO A 181 -2.14 9.75 -17.16
N ASP A 182 -1.13 9.06 -17.68
CA ASP A 182 -1.06 8.74 -19.10
C ASP A 182 -2.20 7.78 -19.46
N ILE A 183 -2.77 7.96 -20.66
CA ILE A 183 -3.87 7.13 -21.15
C ILE A 183 -3.33 5.73 -21.40
N VAL A 184 -3.87 4.75 -20.68
CA VAL A 184 -3.54 3.34 -20.90
C VAL A 184 -4.37 2.84 -22.08
N GLU A 185 -3.69 2.40 -23.14
CA GLU A 185 -4.34 1.77 -24.29
C GLU A 185 -4.98 0.44 -23.87
N GLU A 186 -6.15 0.13 -24.43
CA GLU A 186 -6.83 -1.13 -24.18
C GLU A 186 -6.03 -2.30 -24.77
N ASP A 187 -5.71 -3.29 -23.95
CA ASP A 187 -5.07 -4.53 -24.40
C ASP A 187 -6.09 -5.45 -25.09
N ALA A 188 -5.64 -6.26 -26.05
CA ALA A 188 -6.47 -7.21 -26.80
C ALA A 188 -7.14 -8.27 -25.91
N PHE A 189 -6.58 -8.51 -24.72
CA PHE A 189 -7.12 -9.44 -23.72
C PHE A 189 -8.03 -8.76 -22.68
N SER A 190 -8.21 -7.44 -22.75
CA SER A 190 -9.09 -6.70 -21.85
C SER A 190 -10.56 -6.83 -22.27
N THR A 191 -11.46 -6.79 -21.29
CA THR A 191 -12.90 -6.68 -21.55
C THR A 191 -13.24 -5.19 -21.72
N PRO A 192 -14.02 -4.80 -22.74
CA PRO A 192 -14.39 -3.40 -22.92
C PRO A 192 -15.36 -2.95 -21.81
N GLU A 193 -15.35 -1.65 -21.51
CA GLU A 193 -16.09 -1.07 -20.39
C GLU A 193 -17.60 -1.36 -20.49
N LEU A 194 -18.17 -1.30 -21.70
CA LEU A 194 -19.59 -1.57 -21.95
C LEU A 194 -20.04 -2.95 -21.45
N HIS A 195 -19.27 -4.01 -21.73
CA HIS A 195 -19.58 -5.37 -21.26
C HIS A 195 -19.37 -5.55 -19.77
N THR A 196 -18.51 -4.72 -19.17
CA THR A 196 -18.17 -4.82 -17.74
C THR A 196 -19.25 -4.19 -16.87
N VAL A 197 -19.88 -3.10 -17.35
CA VAL A 197 -20.97 -2.39 -16.66
C VAL A 197 -22.31 -3.10 -16.83
N GLU A 198 -22.43 -3.98 -17.83
CA GLU A 198 -23.66 -4.74 -18.09
C GLU A 198 -24.06 -5.58 -16.88
N ARG A 199 -25.28 -5.36 -16.38
CA ARG A 199 -25.83 -6.14 -15.27
C ARG A 199 -26.21 -7.54 -15.77
N THR A 200 -25.32 -8.50 -15.54
CA THR A 200 -25.53 -9.90 -15.95
C THR A 200 -26.41 -10.70 -14.99
N TYR A 201 -26.56 -10.24 -13.73
CA TYR A 201 -27.22 -11.02 -12.68
C TYR A 201 -28.43 -10.33 -12.07
N THR A 202 -29.55 -11.07 -12.00
CA THR A 202 -30.76 -10.70 -11.27
C THR A 202 -31.27 -11.92 -10.52
N PRO A 203 -31.46 -11.85 -9.19
CA PRO A 203 -31.90 -13.00 -8.40
C PRO A 203 -33.31 -13.41 -8.81
N MET A 204 -33.50 -14.67 -9.21
CA MET A 204 -34.81 -15.17 -9.67
C MET A 204 -35.71 -15.61 -8.50
N THR A 205 -35.13 -16.19 -7.46
CA THR A 205 -35.90 -16.74 -6.34
C THR A 205 -35.05 -16.81 -5.06
N ILE A 206 -35.64 -16.52 -3.91
CA ILE A 206 -34.98 -16.62 -2.60
C ILE A 206 -34.97 -18.08 -2.09
N ALA A 207 -35.95 -18.88 -2.51
CA ALA A 207 -36.18 -20.24 -2.04
C ALA A 207 -35.24 -21.30 -2.63
N SER A 208 -34.68 -21.08 -3.83
CA SER A 208 -33.78 -22.02 -4.50
C SER A 208 -32.38 -21.44 -4.65
N ASN A 209 -31.38 -22.32 -4.61
CA ASN A 209 -30.02 -21.95 -4.99
C ASN A 209 -29.92 -21.96 -6.51
N GLU A 210 -29.37 -20.90 -7.09
CA GLU A 210 -29.20 -20.78 -8.54
C GLU A 210 -27.98 -21.53 -9.05
N MET A 211 -27.05 -21.88 -8.16
CA MET A 211 -25.91 -22.71 -8.49
C MET A 211 -26.25 -24.21 -8.40
N PRO A 212 -25.74 -25.04 -9.33
CA PRO A 212 -25.93 -26.48 -9.26
C PRO A 212 -25.33 -27.05 -7.96
N GLU A 213 -25.99 -28.06 -7.36
CA GLU A 213 -25.58 -28.62 -6.07
C GLU A 213 -24.13 -29.14 -6.07
N GLY A 214 -23.65 -29.68 -7.19
CA GLY A 214 -22.28 -30.18 -7.34
C GLY A 214 -21.19 -29.10 -7.38
N VAL A 215 -21.52 -27.87 -7.78
CA VAL A 215 -20.55 -26.76 -7.91
C VAL A 215 -20.13 -26.22 -6.54
N ILE A 216 -20.95 -26.42 -5.52
CA ILE A 216 -20.64 -25.97 -4.16
C ILE A 216 -19.37 -26.66 -3.63
N GLN A 217 -19.08 -27.88 -4.07
CA GLN A 217 -17.89 -28.62 -3.64
C GLN A 217 -16.61 -28.15 -4.33
N SER A 218 -16.69 -27.58 -5.53
CA SER A 218 -15.54 -27.00 -6.22
C SER A 218 -15.26 -25.56 -5.76
N LEU A 219 -16.29 -24.78 -5.45
CA LEU A 219 -16.14 -23.40 -4.96
C LEU A 219 -15.53 -23.30 -3.56
N ARG A 220 -15.72 -24.33 -2.73
CA ARG A 220 -15.20 -24.38 -1.37
C ARG A 220 -14.75 -25.78 -1.00
N ASP A 221 -13.62 -25.86 -0.32
CA ASP A 221 -13.20 -27.10 0.33
C ASP A 221 -14.28 -27.55 1.35
N PRO A 222 -14.91 -28.73 1.15
CA PRO A 222 -15.97 -29.21 2.03
C PRO A 222 -15.48 -29.50 3.46
N ILE A 223 -14.20 -29.86 3.61
CA ILE A 223 -13.60 -30.35 4.85
C ILE A 223 -12.85 -29.25 5.61
N ALA A 224 -12.65 -28.08 4.98
CA ALA A 224 -11.97 -26.94 5.60
C ALA A 224 -12.45 -26.71 7.04
N LYS A 225 -11.52 -26.87 8.01
CA LYS A 225 -11.79 -26.66 9.43
C LYS A 225 -12.07 -25.19 9.68
N ARG A 226 -13.35 -24.84 9.82
CA ARG A 226 -13.77 -23.47 10.13
C ARG A 226 -14.06 -23.33 11.63
N PRO A 227 -13.51 -22.32 12.32
CA PRO A 227 -13.70 -22.14 13.76
C PRO A 227 -15.16 -21.86 14.15
N TYR A 228 -15.98 -21.34 13.23
CA TYR A 228 -17.39 -20.99 13.48
C TYR A 228 -18.39 -22.12 13.19
N LYS A 229 -17.92 -23.30 12.74
CA LYS A 229 -18.79 -24.44 12.38
C LYS A 229 -19.19 -25.29 13.59
N TRP A 230 -18.90 -24.87 14.82
CA TRP A 230 -19.56 -25.45 15.99
C TRP A 230 -21.04 -25.09 15.93
N GLY A 231 -21.87 -26.06 15.52
CA GLY A 231 -23.31 -25.85 15.47
C GLY A 231 -23.80 -25.33 16.81
N LYS A 232 -24.71 -24.35 16.80
CA LYS A 232 -25.27 -23.74 18.03
C LYS A 232 -25.72 -24.79 19.06
N LYS A 233 -26.16 -25.99 18.61
CA LYS A 233 -26.44 -27.17 19.44
C LYS A 233 -25.26 -27.62 20.33
N GLN A 234 -24.03 -27.63 19.82
CA GLN A 234 -22.83 -27.98 20.59
C GLN A 234 -22.52 -26.91 21.66
N LEU A 235 -22.74 -25.62 21.33
CA LEU A 235 -22.58 -24.51 22.28
C LEU A 235 -23.65 -24.53 23.39
N ILE A 236 -24.88 -24.95 23.07
CA ILE A 236 -25.97 -25.11 24.05
C ILE A 236 -25.63 -26.25 25.04
N ASN A 237 -25.16 -27.39 24.54
CA ASN A 237 -24.76 -28.52 25.39
C ASN A 237 -23.58 -28.17 26.32
N LEU A 238 -22.60 -27.39 25.83
CA LEU A 238 -21.50 -26.87 26.67
C LEU A 238 -21.98 -25.85 27.72
N LYS A 239 -23.01 -25.05 27.42
CA LYS A 239 -23.61 -24.11 28.38
C LYS A 239 -24.39 -24.82 29.49
N PHE A 240 -25.04 -25.95 29.22
CA PHE A 240 -25.78 -26.73 30.22
C PHE A 240 -24.87 -27.37 31.29
N LEU A 241 -23.57 -27.57 31.00
CA LEU A 241 -22.57 -28.04 31.96
C LEU A 241 -22.06 -26.95 32.92
N LYS A 242 -22.47 -25.68 32.76
CA LYS A 242 -22.31 -24.67 33.83
C LYS A 242 -23.34 -24.95 34.94
N LEU A 243 -22.98 -25.93 35.77
CA LEU A 243 -23.64 -26.36 37.00
C LEU A 243 -24.18 -25.18 37.82
N ASN A 244 -25.50 -25.20 38.05
CA ASN A 244 -26.19 -25.20 39.35
C ASN A 244 -25.40 -24.88 40.65
N GLN A 245 -24.52 -23.88 40.67
CA GLN A 245 -23.89 -23.34 41.89
C GLN A 245 -24.83 -22.39 42.67
N LYS A 246 -26.16 -22.58 42.60
CA LYS A 246 -27.14 -21.68 43.24
C LYS A 246 -27.75 -22.19 44.55
N LYS A 247 -27.29 -23.33 45.10
CA LYS A 247 -27.75 -23.78 46.42
C LYS A 247 -26.86 -23.37 47.60
N SER A 248 -25.55 -23.16 47.43
CA SER A 248 -24.69 -22.75 48.57
C SER A 248 -24.63 -21.22 48.79
N LYS A 249 -24.66 -20.40 47.72
CA LYS A 249 -24.60 -18.93 47.85
C LYS A 249 -25.86 -18.32 48.46
N LYS A 250 -27.03 -18.95 48.29
CA LYS A 250 -28.29 -18.50 48.91
C LYS A 250 -28.31 -18.71 50.42
N PHE A 251 -27.73 -19.82 50.91
CA PHE A 251 -27.58 -20.08 52.34
C PHE A 251 -26.65 -19.08 53.00
N HIS A 252 -25.52 -18.75 52.37
CA HIS A 252 -24.58 -17.77 52.95
C HIS A 252 -25.15 -16.34 53.01
N LEU A 253 -25.96 -15.93 52.01
CA LEU A 253 -26.61 -14.62 52.01
C LEU A 253 -27.77 -14.53 53.02
N MET A 254 -28.52 -15.61 53.22
CA MET A 254 -29.58 -15.67 54.23
C MET A 254 -29.03 -15.71 55.66
N PHE A 255 -27.93 -16.44 55.90
CA PHE A 255 -27.33 -16.52 57.24
C PHE A 255 -26.73 -15.18 57.68
N TRP A 256 -26.11 -14.43 56.75
CA TRP A 256 -25.60 -13.09 57.05
C TRP A 256 -26.73 -12.10 57.36
N ASN A 257 -27.83 -12.12 56.59
CA ASN A 257 -28.97 -11.25 56.88
C ASN A 257 -29.67 -11.57 58.21
N LEU A 258 -29.74 -12.85 58.61
CA LEU A 258 -30.33 -13.23 59.90
C LEU A 258 -29.43 -12.86 61.09
N LEU A 259 -28.11 -12.91 60.91
CA LEU A 259 -27.13 -12.60 61.95
C LEU A 259 -27.00 -11.08 62.14
N VAL A 260 -27.11 -10.30 61.06
CA VAL A 260 -27.21 -8.83 61.12
C VAL A 260 -28.53 -8.38 61.75
N LEU A 261 -29.66 -9.05 61.48
CA LEU A 261 -30.93 -8.72 62.13
C LEU A 261 -30.93 -9.01 63.64
N LYS A 262 -30.25 -10.07 64.09
CA LYS A 262 -30.15 -10.40 65.52
C LYS A 262 -29.22 -9.45 66.29
N LEU A 263 -28.21 -8.87 65.64
CA LEU A 263 -27.32 -7.88 66.26
C LEU A 263 -27.91 -6.46 66.36
N LEU A 264 -29.03 -6.19 65.68
CA LEU A 264 -29.74 -4.90 65.70
C LEU A 264 -30.90 -4.85 66.73
N ILE A 265 -31.17 -5.96 67.44
CA ILE A 265 -32.31 -6.11 68.37
C ILE A 265 -31.83 -6.29 69.84
N ILE A 266 -30.55 -6.11 70.12
CA ILE A 266 -29.97 -6.03 71.48
C ILE A 266 -29.39 -4.64 71.66
#